data_AF-A0A2A9H1L5-F1
#
_entry.id   AF-A0A2A9H1L5-F1
#
_cell.length_a   1.000
_cell.length_b   1.000
_cell.length_c   1.000
_cell.angle_alpha   90.00
_cell.angle_beta   90.00
_cell.angle_gamma   90.00
#
_symmetry.space_group_name_H-M   'P 1'
#
loop_
_entity.id
_entity.type
_entity.pdbx_description
1 polymer ?
#
loop_
_entity_poly.entity_id
_entity_poly.type
_entity_poly.pdbx_seq_one_letter_code
_entity_poly.pdbx_strand_id
1 'polypeptide(L)'
;MAQQTQDDVDREKAAQMRQMLAAENREAVAHRFGEDSLQSAEFRQAEKDLAQQRSQARKRREEAMAGDADVAQEQVAEQAAQQQRDAQMEAQAEAQRQAELEAQRQAEAEREAQLEREQQRQVEQTQQEQVEHQHEERQTVEAERDRREDATEKQEKEEVQQKAERREVKEQSPSDMFSAKARAARERDTQDQDRGLGR
;
A
#
# COMPACT_ATOMS: atom_id res chain seq x y z
N MET A 1 20.28 -99.32 23.68
CA MET A 1 21.29 -98.34 23.22
C MET A 1 21.19 -98.29 21.72
N ALA A 2 20.79 -97.15 21.13
CA ALA A 2 20.77 -97.01 19.68
C ALA A 2 22.22 -96.88 19.21
N GLN A 3 22.66 -97.74 18.29
CA GLN A 3 23.95 -97.60 17.63
C GLN A 3 23.87 -96.39 16.70
N GLN A 4 24.78 -95.43 16.85
CA GLN A 4 24.93 -94.37 15.86
C GLN A 4 25.25 -95.00 14.51
N THR A 5 24.57 -94.54 13.46
CA THR A 5 24.87 -95.02 12.11
C THR A 5 26.17 -94.37 11.62
N GLN A 6 26.88 -95.04 10.71
CA GLN A 6 28.10 -94.49 10.12
C GLN A 6 27.86 -93.10 9.50
N ASP A 7 26.68 -92.91 8.89
CA ASP A 7 26.26 -91.64 8.30
C ASP A 7 26.16 -90.51 9.35
N ASP A 8 25.75 -90.81 10.58
CA ASP A 8 25.68 -89.82 11.67
C ASP A 8 27.08 -89.37 12.09
N VAL A 9 28.03 -90.31 12.15
CA VAL A 9 29.44 -90.03 12.49
C VAL A 9 30.09 -89.18 11.40
N ASP A 10 29.84 -89.49 10.13
CA ASP A 10 30.42 -88.76 9.00
C ASP A 10 29.84 -87.34 8.89
N ARG A 11 28.55 -87.15 9.18
CA ARG A 11 27.93 -85.82 9.29
C ARG A 11 28.51 -85.00 10.44
N GLU A 12 28.74 -85.62 11.59
CA GLU A 12 29.35 -84.94 12.73
C GLU A 12 30.79 -84.52 12.41
N LYS A 13 31.56 -85.40 11.76
CA LYS A 13 32.93 -85.12 11.31
C LYS A 13 32.95 -83.96 10.31
N ALA A 14 32.06 -83.96 9.32
CA ALA A 14 31.92 -82.85 8.35
C ALA A 14 31.55 -81.54 9.05
N ALA A 15 30.66 -81.57 10.04
CA ALA A 15 30.28 -80.37 10.81
C ALA A 15 31.46 -79.81 11.61
N GLN A 16 32.27 -80.66 12.25
CA GLN A 16 33.47 -80.25 12.98
C GLN A 16 34.54 -79.68 12.03
N MET A 17 34.73 -80.29 10.85
CA MET A 17 35.62 -79.75 9.82
C MET A 17 35.16 -78.38 9.32
N ARG A 18 33.86 -78.21 9.06
CA ARG A 18 33.27 -76.93 8.64
C ARG A 18 33.53 -75.83 9.67
N GLN A 19 33.42 -76.13 10.95
CA GLN A 19 33.68 -75.18 12.03
C GLN A 19 35.14 -74.69 12.03
N MET A 20 36.10 -75.59 11.80
CA MET A 20 37.52 -75.23 11.72
C MET A 20 37.86 -74.49 10.42
N LEU A 21 37.26 -74.90 9.30
CA LEU A 21 37.42 -74.22 8.01
C LEU A 21 36.82 -72.82 8.01
N ALA A 22 35.78 -72.56 8.81
CA ALA A 22 35.23 -71.22 8.97
C ALA A 22 36.27 -70.23 9.53
N ALA A 23 37.22 -70.71 10.35
CA ALA A 23 38.37 -69.97 10.84
C ALA A 23 39.60 -70.03 9.90
N GLU A 24 39.42 -70.50 8.66
CA GLU A 24 40.44 -70.62 7.60
C GLU A 24 41.63 -71.51 7.95
N ASN A 25 41.44 -72.42 8.91
CA ASN A 25 42.52 -73.23 9.45
C ASN A 25 42.48 -74.66 8.89
N ARG A 26 42.86 -74.82 7.62
CA ARG A 26 43.02 -76.15 6.98
C ARG A 26 44.05 -77.01 7.72
N GLU A 27 45.10 -76.39 8.24
CA GLU A 27 46.13 -77.05 9.04
C GLU A 27 45.57 -77.65 10.33
N ALA A 28 44.61 -76.97 11.00
CA ALA A 28 43.93 -77.52 12.17
C ALA A 28 43.07 -78.74 11.84
N VAL A 29 42.48 -78.80 10.63
CA VAL A 29 41.76 -79.99 10.16
C VAL A 29 42.73 -81.16 9.97
N ALA A 30 43.86 -80.92 9.32
CA ALA A 30 44.92 -81.92 9.12
C ALA A 30 45.50 -82.40 10.46
N HIS A 31 45.75 -81.50 11.40
CA HIS A 31 46.27 -81.84 12.73
C HIS A 31 45.27 -82.68 13.55
N ARG A 32 43.96 -82.43 13.42
CA ARG A 32 42.92 -83.11 14.21
C ARG A 32 42.47 -84.44 13.61
N PHE A 33 42.40 -84.53 12.28
CA PHE A 33 41.82 -85.67 11.57
C PHE A 33 42.80 -86.39 10.63
N GLY A 34 44.05 -85.94 10.57
CA GLY A 34 45.09 -86.45 9.66
C GLY A 34 45.06 -85.77 8.28
N GLU A 35 46.19 -85.80 7.58
CA GLU A 35 46.34 -85.21 6.24
C GLU A 35 45.41 -85.89 5.21
N ASP A 36 45.19 -87.19 5.33
CA ASP A 36 44.28 -87.95 4.45
C ASP A 36 42.83 -87.46 4.52
N SER A 37 42.44 -86.88 5.67
CA SER A 37 41.10 -86.33 5.84
C SER A 37 40.86 -85.09 4.98
N LEU A 38 41.90 -84.41 4.49
CA LEU A 38 41.74 -83.31 3.54
C LEU A 38 41.26 -83.77 2.15
N GLN A 39 41.44 -85.06 1.82
CA GLN A 39 40.97 -85.65 0.56
C GLN A 39 39.63 -86.37 0.71
N SER A 40 39.10 -86.44 1.94
CA SER A 40 37.91 -87.22 2.24
C SER A 40 36.64 -86.59 1.64
N ALA A 41 35.57 -87.38 1.57
CA ALA A 41 34.28 -86.91 1.08
C ALA A 41 33.66 -85.90 2.06
N GLU A 42 33.87 -86.09 3.37
CA GLU A 42 33.36 -85.23 4.45
C GLU A 42 34.00 -83.85 4.40
N PHE A 43 35.30 -83.76 4.10
CA PHE A 43 35.99 -82.48 3.95
C PHE A 43 35.47 -81.69 2.75
N ARG A 44 35.31 -82.33 1.59
CA ARG A 44 34.72 -81.69 0.40
C ARG A 44 33.28 -81.23 0.65
N GLN A 45 32.51 -82.01 1.41
CA GLN A 45 31.16 -81.63 1.82
C GLN A 45 31.19 -80.42 2.77
N ALA A 46 32.09 -80.41 3.76
CA ALA A 46 32.26 -79.30 4.69
C ALA A 46 32.67 -77.99 3.99
N GLU A 47 33.57 -78.06 2.99
CA GLU A 47 33.96 -76.90 2.17
C GLU A 47 32.78 -76.37 1.34
N LYS A 48 32.02 -77.27 0.71
CA LYS A 48 30.84 -76.90 -0.08
C LYS A 48 29.78 -76.21 0.79
N ASP A 49 29.48 -76.77 1.96
CA ASP A 49 28.54 -76.20 2.91
C ASP A 49 29.00 -74.82 3.40
N LEU A 50 30.30 -74.66 3.72
CA LEU A 50 30.87 -73.38 4.13
C LEU A 50 30.81 -72.33 3.01
N ALA A 51 31.13 -72.72 1.77
CA ALA A 51 31.04 -71.84 0.62
C ALA A 51 29.59 -71.37 0.38
N GLN A 52 28.61 -72.27 0.52
CA GLN A 52 27.19 -71.94 0.45
C GLN A 52 26.78 -70.97 1.58
N GLN A 53 27.23 -71.23 2.82
CA GLN A 53 26.96 -70.34 3.95
C GLN A 53 27.55 -68.94 3.73
N ARG A 54 28.80 -68.84 3.28
CA ARG A 54 29.46 -67.55 2.94
C ARG A 54 28.73 -66.82 1.81
N SER A 55 28.29 -67.54 0.78
CA SER A 55 27.49 -66.96 -0.31
C SER A 55 26.15 -66.41 0.18
N GLN A 56 25.43 -67.15 1.03
CA GLN A 56 24.17 -66.68 1.61
C GLN A 56 24.37 -65.48 2.53
N ALA A 57 25.43 -65.49 3.36
CA ALA A 57 25.76 -64.35 4.21
C ALA A 57 26.08 -63.09 3.39
N ARG A 58 26.81 -63.25 2.28
CA ARG A 58 27.08 -62.16 1.34
C ARG A 58 25.79 -61.61 0.72
N LYS A 59 24.91 -62.49 0.22
CA LYS A 59 23.61 -62.07 -0.34
C LYS A 59 22.77 -61.29 0.68
N ARG A 60 22.65 -61.79 1.91
CA ARG A 60 21.91 -61.08 2.98
C ARG A 60 22.52 -59.70 3.28
N ARG A 61 23.85 -59.59 3.25
CA ARG A 61 24.53 -58.31 3.45
C ARG A 61 24.30 -57.36 2.27
N GLU A 62 24.33 -57.86 1.04
CA GLU A 62 24.03 -57.08 -0.16
C GLU A 62 22.57 -56.59 -0.16
N GLU A 63 21.61 -57.44 0.22
CA GLU A 63 20.20 -57.08 0.38
C GLU A 63 19.99 -56.03 1.47
N ALA A 64 20.67 -56.16 2.62
CA ALA A 64 20.59 -55.17 3.70
C ALA A 64 21.14 -53.80 3.27
N MET A 65 22.29 -53.77 2.58
CA MET A 65 22.87 -52.51 2.10
C MET A 65 22.07 -51.88 0.95
N ALA A 66 21.40 -52.69 0.11
CA ALA A 66 20.50 -52.17 -0.92
C ALA A 66 19.28 -51.48 -0.31
N GLY A 67 18.67 -52.07 0.73
CA GLY A 67 17.53 -51.45 1.43
C GLY A 67 17.88 -50.11 2.09
N ASP A 68 19.07 -50.01 2.69
CA ASP A 68 19.52 -48.75 3.32
C ASP A 68 19.79 -47.64 2.29
N ALA A 69 20.25 -48.01 1.08
CA ALA A 69 20.49 -47.04 0.01
C ALA A 69 19.19 -46.44 -0.54
N ASP A 70 18.15 -47.24 -0.70
CA ASP A 70 16.83 -46.78 -1.17
C ASP A 70 16.19 -45.82 -0.16
N VAL A 71 16.27 -46.13 1.15
CA VAL A 71 15.74 -45.26 2.22
C VAL A 71 16.51 -43.94 2.27
N ALA A 72 17.84 -43.97 2.13
CA ALA A 72 18.64 -42.75 2.10
C ALA A 72 18.28 -41.87 0.88
N GLN A 73 18.04 -42.47 -0.28
CA GLN A 73 17.64 -41.74 -1.49
C GLN A 73 16.25 -41.13 -1.35
N GLU A 74 15.30 -41.83 -0.72
CA GLU A 74 13.96 -41.33 -0.44
C GLU A 74 13.99 -40.13 0.52
N GLN A 75 14.79 -40.20 1.59
CA GLN A 75 14.96 -39.08 2.52
C GLN A 75 15.56 -37.83 1.85
N VAL A 76 16.56 -38.01 0.98
CA VAL A 76 17.15 -36.89 0.23
C VAL A 76 16.13 -36.27 -0.73
N ALA A 77 15.32 -37.10 -1.40
CA ALA A 77 14.26 -36.62 -2.29
C ALA A 77 13.17 -35.85 -1.53
N GLU A 78 12.77 -36.34 -0.36
CA GLU A 78 11.77 -35.68 0.49
C GLU A 78 12.28 -34.33 1.01
N GLN A 79 13.53 -34.27 1.48
CA GLN A 79 14.15 -33.01 1.89
C GLN A 79 14.24 -32.01 0.73
N ALA A 80 14.61 -32.45 -0.47
CA ALA A 80 14.65 -31.59 -1.64
C ALA A 80 13.26 -31.05 -2.00
N ALA A 81 12.23 -31.89 -1.94
CA ALA A 81 10.85 -31.49 -2.18
C ALA A 81 10.36 -30.47 -1.13
N GLN A 82 10.76 -30.66 0.13
CA GLN A 82 10.41 -29.73 1.21
C GLN A 82 11.07 -28.37 1.02
N GLN A 83 12.37 -28.33 0.71
CA GLN A 83 13.08 -27.09 0.40
C GLN A 83 12.45 -26.34 -0.78
N GLN A 84 12.00 -27.05 -1.82
CA GLN A 84 11.31 -26.42 -2.95
C GLN A 84 9.97 -25.79 -2.55
N ARG A 85 9.22 -26.43 -1.66
CA ARG A 85 7.95 -25.88 -1.14
C ARG A 85 8.19 -24.64 -0.28
N ASP A 86 9.18 -24.70 0.60
CA ASP A 86 9.53 -23.57 1.46
C ASP A 86 9.98 -22.37 0.63
N ALA A 87 10.82 -22.59 -0.39
CA ALA A 87 11.25 -21.55 -1.32
C ALA A 87 10.07 -20.96 -2.13
N GLN A 88 9.10 -21.76 -2.54
CA GLN A 88 7.89 -21.25 -3.21
C GLN A 88 7.04 -20.38 -2.28
N MET A 89 6.85 -20.82 -1.03
CA MET A 89 6.09 -20.07 -0.04
C MET A 89 6.75 -18.72 0.26
N GLU A 90 8.07 -18.71 0.40
CA GLU A 90 8.84 -17.48 0.64
C GLU A 90 8.75 -16.53 -0.56
N ALA A 91 8.94 -17.04 -1.78
CA ALA A 91 8.79 -16.23 -3.00
C ALA A 91 7.37 -15.65 -3.14
N GLN A 92 6.34 -16.42 -2.79
CA GLN A 92 4.95 -15.93 -2.82
C GLN A 92 4.72 -14.83 -1.76
N ALA A 93 5.25 -15.01 -0.55
CA ALA A 93 5.14 -14.01 0.51
C ALA A 93 5.87 -12.71 0.16
N GLU A 94 7.06 -12.79 -0.44
CA GLU A 94 7.78 -11.62 -0.92
C GLU A 94 7.03 -10.91 -2.06
N ALA A 95 6.48 -11.66 -3.01
CA ALA A 95 5.65 -11.09 -4.08
C ALA A 95 4.42 -10.37 -3.53
N GLN A 96 3.76 -10.92 -2.50
CA GLN A 96 2.63 -10.25 -1.84
C GLN A 96 3.07 -8.96 -1.14
N ARG A 97 4.20 -8.97 -0.42
CA ARG A 97 4.72 -7.75 0.22
C ARG A 97 5.06 -6.66 -0.80
N GLN A 98 5.63 -7.04 -1.95
CA GLN A 98 5.91 -6.07 -3.01
C GLN A 98 4.62 -5.47 -3.59
N ALA A 99 3.62 -6.31 -3.85
CA ALA A 99 2.32 -5.84 -4.32
C ALA A 99 1.63 -4.91 -3.31
N GLU A 100 1.72 -5.21 -2.02
CA GLU A 100 1.17 -4.36 -0.95
C GLU A 100 1.88 -3.00 -0.88
N LEU A 101 3.21 -2.98 -0.95
CA LEU A 101 4.00 -1.75 -0.98
C LEU A 101 3.70 -0.90 -2.22
N GLU A 102 3.52 -1.53 -3.38
CA GLU A 102 3.15 -0.82 -4.60
C GLU A 102 1.73 -0.22 -4.50
N ALA A 103 0.77 -0.99 -3.97
CA ALA A 103 -0.58 -0.49 -3.71
C ALA A 103 -0.58 0.69 -2.71
N GLN A 104 0.27 0.63 -1.67
CA GLN A 104 0.42 1.72 -0.72
C GLN A 104 0.97 2.99 -1.39
N ARG A 105 2.01 2.86 -2.22
CA ARG A 105 2.57 3.99 -2.98
C ARG A 105 1.55 4.60 -3.94
N GLN A 106 0.74 3.78 -4.59
CA GLN A 106 -0.34 4.27 -5.46
C GLN A 106 -1.39 5.04 -4.65
N ALA A 107 -1.80 4.51 -3.49
CA ALA A 107 -2.75 5.19 -2.61
C ALA A 107 -2.22 6.51 -2.06
N GLU A 108 -0.92 6.59 -1.73
CA GLU A 108 -0.27 7.83 -1.32
C GLU A 108 -0.21 8.85 -2.47
N ALA A 109 0.21 8.43 -3.66
CA ALA A 109 0.24 9.29 -4.85
C ALA A 109 -1.15 9.83 -5.21
N GLU A 110 -2.21 9.01 -5.09
CA GLU A 110 -3.58 9.47 -5.30
C GLU A 110 -4.02 10.50 -4.26
N ARG A 111 -3.63 10.33 -3.00
CA ARG A 111 -3.91 11.33 -1.95
C ARG A 111 -3.19 12.64 -2.20
N GLU A 112 -1.92 12.59 -2.60
CA GLU A 112 -1.16 13.80 -2.97
C GLU A 112 -1.81 14.52 -4.15
N ALA A 113 -2.20 13.79 -5.20
CA ALA A 113 -2.89 14.36 -6.35
C ALA A 113 -4.26 14.97 -5.98
N GLN A 114 -4.97 14.39 -5.02
CA GLN A 114 -6.22 14.97 -4.51
C GLN A 114 -5.97 16.27 -3.75
N LEU A 115 -4.98 16.30 -2.85
CA LEU A 115 -4.60 17.50 -2.11
C LEU A 115 -4.14 18.62 -3.06
N GLU A 116 -3.37 18.29 -4.09
CA GLU A 116 -2.95 19.28 -5.09
C GLU A 116 -4.15 19.86 -5.85
N ARG A 117 -5.11 19.02 -6.26
CA ARG A 117 -6.36 19.49 -6.90
C ARG A 117 -7.19 20.36 -5.98
N GLU A 118 -7.25 20.05 -4.68
CA GLU A 118 -7.97 20.87 -3.70
C GLU A 118 -7.29 22.23 -3.53
N GLN A 119 -5.95 22.27 -3.44
CA GLN A 119 -5.22 23.53 -3.40
C GLN A 119 -5.45 24.36 -4.67
N GLN A 120 -5.42 23.73 -5.85
CA GLN A 120 -5.71 24.42 -7.11
C GLN A 120 -7.13 25.02 -7.10
N ARG A 121 -8.13 24.27 -6.63
CA ARG A 121 -9.50 24.80 -6.52
C ARG A 121 -9.61 25.94 -5.52
N GLN A 122 -8.91 25.89 -4.39
CA GLN A 122 -8.89 27.01 -3.43
C GLN A 122 -8.24 28.25 -4.03
N VAL A 123 -7.14 28.08 -4.77
CA VAL A 123 -6.50 29.19 -5.48
C VAL A 123 -7.42 29.76 -6.56
N GLU A 124 -8.13 28.91 -7.30
CA GLU A 124 -9.10 29.35 -8.31
C GLU A 124 -10.29 30.08 -7.67
N GLN A 125 -10.83 29.58 -6.57
CA GLN A 125 -11.91 30.24 -5.81
C GLN A 125 -11.47 31.61 -5.29
N THR A 126 -10.30 31.70 -4.67
CA THR A 126 -9.79 32.99 -4.17
C THR A 126 -9.51 33.98 -5.30
N GLN A 127 -9.09 33.51 -6.48
CA GLN A 127 -8.99 34.37 -7.67
C GLN A 127 -10.36 34.84 -8.15
N GLN A 128 -11.36 33.95 -8.20
CA GLN A 128 -12.73 34.33 -8.57
C GLN A 128 -13.30 35.37 -7.61
N GLU A 129 -13.17 35.16 -6.30
CA GLU A 129 -13.60 36.11 -5.27
C GLU A 129 -12.91 37.47 -5.42
N GLN A 130 -11.60 37.49 -5.73
CA GLN A 130 -10.88 38.74 -5.99
C GLN A 130 -11.35 39.46 -7.26
N VAL A 131 -11.70 38.72 -8.30
CA VAL A 131 -12.25 39.30 -9.54
C VAL A 131 -13.64 39.85 -9.29
N GLU A 132 -14.49 39.12 -8.55
CA GLU A 132 -15.82 39.58 -8.16
C GLU A 132 -15.73 40.84 -7.28
N HIS A 133 -14.88 40.84 -6.26
CA HIS A 133 -14.65 42.02 -5.41
C HIS A 133 -14.17 43.23 -6.24
N GLN A 134 -13.21 43.03 -7.16
CA GLN A 134 -12.78 44.10 -8.06
C GLN A 134 -13.90 44.59 -8.98
N HIS A 135 -14.81 43.70 -9.41
CA HIS A 135 -15.96 44.09 -10.21
C HIS A 135 -16.96 44.91 -9.40
N GLU A 136 -17.27 44.51 -8.18
CA GLU A 136 -18.10 45.26 -7.24
C GLU A 136 -17.50 46.63 -6.90
N GLU A 137 -16.20 46.70 -6.62
CA GLU A 137 -15.48 47.97 -6.43
C GLU A 137 -15.57 48.86 -7.66
N ARG A 138 -15.41 48.32 -8.87
CA ARG A 138 -15.57 49.11 -10.10
C ARG A 138 -17.00 49.63 -10.26
N GLN A 139 -18.01 48.80 -10.02
CA GLN A 139 -19.41 49.20 -10.10
C GLN A 139 -19.74 50.30 -9.09
N THR A 140 -19.22 50.20 -7.86
CA THR A 140 -19.44 51.23 -6.84
C THR A 140 -18.75 52.55 -7.20
N VAL A 141 -17.51 52.51 -7.71
CA VAL A 141 -16.79 53.71 -8.19
C VAL A 141 -17.50 54.35 -9.39
N GLU A 142 -18.01 53.54 -10.33
CA GLU A 142 -18.78 54.02 -11.47
C GLU A 142 -20.09 54.68 -11.02
N ALA A 143 -20.84 54.04 -10.11
CA ALA A 143 -22.05 54.62 -9.54
C ALA A 143 -21.79 55.91 -8.72
N GLU A 144 -20.67 56.01 -8.01
CA GLU A 144 -20.28 57.26 -7.35
C GLU A 144 -19.92 58.36 -8.34
N ARG A 145 -19.26 58.00 -9.45
CA ARG A 145 -18.92 58.93 -10.52
C ARG A 145 -20.19 59.50 -11.15
N ASP A 146 -21.14 58.66 -11.52
CA ASP A 146 -22.43 59.08 -12.10
C ASP A 146 -23.17 60.04 -11.15
N ARG A 147 -23.22 59.75 -9.85
CA ARG A 147 -23.83 60.64 -8.84
C ARG A 147 -23.13 62.00 -8.75
N ARG A 148 -21.80 62.03 -8.89
CA ARG A 148 -21.04 63.30 -8.89
C ARG A 148 -21.31 64.10 -10.16
N GLU A 149 -21.35 63.45 -11.31
CA GLU A 149 -21.68 64.09 -12.60
C GLU A 149 -23.09 64.70 -12.54
N ASP A 150 -24.09 63.96 -12.05
CA ASP A 150 -25.46 64.46 -11.82
C ASP A 150 -25.50 65.65 -10.85
N ALA A 151 -24.72 65.60 -9.75
CA ALA A 151 -24.66 66.68 -8.77
C ALA A 151 -24.04 67.95 -9.37
N THR A 152 -22.99 67.80 -10.18
CA THR A 152 -22.37 68.94 -10.88
C THR A 152 -23.32 69.55 -11.90
N GLU A 153 -24.06 68.73 -12.67
CA GLU A 153 -25.03 69.25 -13.65
C GLU A 153 -26.19 69.99 -12.95
N LYS A 154 -26.63 69.52 -11.78
CA LYS A 154 -27.62 70.24 -10.95
C LYS A 154 -27.07 71.58 -10.43
N GLN A 155 -25.84 71.60 -9.93
CA GLN A 155 -25.21 72.84 -9.46
C GLN A 155 -25.06 73.87 -10.59
N GLU A 156 -24.64 73.44 -11.79
CA GLU A 156 -24.55 74.33 -12.95
C GLU A 156 -25.92 74.90 -13.34
N LYS A 157 -26.97 74.07 -13.35
CA LYS A 157 -28.35 74.52 -13.60
C LYS A 157 -28.84 75.53 -12.55
N GLU A 158 -28.59 75.27 -11.27
CA GLU A 158 -28.93 76.20 -10.18
C GLU A 158 -28.16 77.52 -10.30
N GLU A 159 -26.86 77.50 -10.64
CA GLU A 159 -26.06 78.72 -10.81
C GLU A 159 -26.55 79.55 -12.00
N VAL A 160 -26.89 78.91 -13.13
CA VAL A 160 -27.50 79.57 -14.29
C VAL A 160 -28.83 80.21 -13.91
N GLN A 161 -29.68 79.51 -13.14
CA GLN A 161 -30.96 80.03 -12.67
C GLN A 161 -30.78 81.23 -11.73
N GLN A 162 -29.91 81.14 -10.72
CA GLN A 162 -29.60 82.27 -9.83
C GLN A 162 -29.04 83.47 -10.59
N LYS A 163 -28.22 83.23 -11.61
CA LYS A 163 -27.65 84.29 -12.45
C LYS A 163 -28.72 84.95 -13.34
N ALA A 164 -29.73 84.21 -13.79
CA ALA A 164 -30.90 84.74 -14.48
C ALA A 164 -31.76 85.59 -13.54
N GLU A 165 -32.08 85.08 -12.34
CA GLU A 165 -32.84 85.84 -11.32
C GLU A 165 -32.12 87.13 -10.92
N ARG A 166 -30.79 87.09 -10.74
CA ARG A 166 -29.99 88.30 -10.47
C ARG A 166 -30.02 89.32 -11.61
N ARG A 167 -30.21 88.89 -12.87
CA ARG A 167 -30.38 89.80 -14.00
C ARG A 167 -31.77 90.43 -13.98
N GLU A 168 -32.83 89.66 -13.69
CA GLU A 168 -34.18 90.21 -13.52
C GLU A 168 -34.27 91.22 -12.38
N VAL A 169 -33.61 90.98 -11.24
CA VAL A 169 -33.56 91.95 -10.12
C VAL A 169 -32.77 93.22 -10.50
N LYS A 170 -31.82 93.13 -11.43
CA LYS A 170 -31.09 94.30 -11.95
C LYS A 170 -31.85 95.09 -13.02
N GLU A 171 -32.82 94.45 -13.69
CA GLU A 171 -33.73 95.08 -14.66
C GLU A 171 -35.03 95.60 -14.03
N GLN A 172 -35.28 95.30 -12.74
CA GLN A 172 -36.22 96.09 -11.94
C GLN A 172 -35.67 97.52 -11.80
N SER A 173 -36.18 98.38 -12.68
CA SER A 173 -35.92 99.81 -12.73
C SER A 173 -35.97 100.44 -11.33
N PRO A 174 -35.07 101.37 -10.98
CA PRO A 174 -35.14 102.15 -9.73
C PRO A 174 -36.50 102.83 -9.50
N SER A 175 -37.33 102.94 -10.55
CA SER A 175 -38.68 103.47 -10.52
C SER A 175 -39.69 102.61 -9.72
N ASP A 176 -39.53 101.28 -9.65
CA ASP A 176 -40.52 100.40 -9.00
C ASP A 176 -40.27 100.23 -7.48
N MET A 177 -39.03 100.36 -7.01
CA MET A 177 -38.72 100.36 -5.57
C MET A 177 -39.25 101.60 -4.83
N PHE A 178 -39.48 102.71 -5.54
CA PHE A 178 -40.13 103.90 -4.96
C PHE A 178 -41.64 103.74 -4.79
N SER A 179 -42.31 102.93 -5.62
CA SER A 179 -43.76 102.72 -5.53
C SER A 179 -44.17 101.71 -4.45
N ALA A 180 -43.36 100.68 -4.19
CA ALA A 180 -43.64 99.71 -3.14
C ALA A 180 -43.52 100.31 -1.72
N LYS A 181 -42.53 101.20 -1.50
CA LYS A 181 -42.32 101.84 -0.19
C LYS A 181 -43.40 102.87 0.16
N ALA A 182 -44.09 103.43 -0.84
CA ALA A 182 -45.22 104.35 -0.63
C ALA A 182 -46.55 103.61 -0.31
N ARG A 183 -46.74 102.36 -0.73
CA ARG A 183 -47.94 101.56 -0.36
C ARG A 183 -47.86 100.96 1.04
N ALA A 184 -46.69 100.51 1.49
CA ALA A 184 -46.52 99.93 2.84
C ALA A 184 -46.74 100.93 4.00
N ALA A 185 -46.65 102.24 3.74
CA ALA A 185 -46.97 103.27 4.73
C ALA A 185 -48.48 103.53 4.86
N ARG A 186 -49.31 103.12 3.89
CA ARG A 186 -50.76 103.40 3.88
C ARG A 186 -51.62 102.29 4.47
N GLU A 187 -51.11 101.06 4.58
CA GLU A 187 -51.83 99.93 5.18
C GLU A 187 -51.64 99.79 6.70
N ARG A 188 -50.62 100.43 7.30
CA ARG A 188 -50.46 100.45 8.76
C ARG A 188 -51.45 101.35 9.48
N ASP A 189 -52.09 102.30 8.78
CA ASP A 189 -53.01 103.27 9.37
C ASP A 189 -54.48 102.79 9.40
N THR A 190 -54.78 101.63 8.80
CA THR A 190 -56.15 101.08 8.71
C THR A 190 -56.39 99.83 9.55
N GLN A 191 -55.37 99.25 10.20
CA GLN A 191 -55.53 98.03 11.02
C GLN A 191 -55.74 98.29 12.52
N ASP A 192 -55.65 99.54 12.99
CA ASP A 192 -55.80 99.87 14.42
C ASP A 192 -57.21 100.32 14.84
N GLN A 193 -58.22 100.27 13.95
CA GLN A 193 -59.60 100.62 14.28
C GLN A 193 -60.53 99.43 14.58
N ASP A 194 -60.11 98.18 14.37
CA ASP A 194 -61.02 97.02 14.38
C ASP A 194 -60.76 95.99 15.50
N ARG A 195 -60.17 96.43 16.62
CA ARG A 195 -60.03 95.61 17.86
C ARG A 195 -60.73 96.21 19.09
N GLY A 196 -61.71 97.09 18.88
CA GLY A 196 -62.66 97.49 19.91
C GLY A 196 -64.04 96.94 19.59
N LEU A 197 -64.51 95.99 20.41
CA LEU A 197 -65.92 95.64 20.72
C LEU A 197 -66.13 94.12 20.73
N GLY A 198 -66.09 93.55 21.93
CA GLY A 198 -66.53 92.19 22.21
C GLY A 198 -66.49 91.95 23.71
N ARG A 199 -67.54 92.42 24.38
CA ARG A 199 -67.89 92.04 25.77
C ARG A 199 -68.27 90.57 25.85
#